data_AF-A0A5B7A312-F1
#
_entry.id   AF-A0A5B7A312-F1
#
_cell.length_a   1.000
_cell.length_b   1.000
_cell.length_c   1.000
_cell.angle_alpha   90.00
_cell.angle_beta   90.00
_cell.angle_gamma   90.00
#
_symmetry.space_group_name_H-M   'P 1'
#
loop_
_entity.id
_entity.type
_entity.pdbx_description
1 polymer ?
#
loop_
_entity_poly.entity_id
_entity_poly.type
_entity_poly.pdbx_seq_one_letter_code
_entity_poly.pdbx_strand_id
1 'polypeptide(L)'
;VSSLFTKIERKHKIEDGNRILIQKFQTQLTQQLEILHKTVAASVTQQEQQLKDMEEDMQSFVSTKAEATEELRGRLAKLKTMYGSGIKSLDNLAGELDGNSRSTFGHLNTEVSKHSSALEDFFKGIALEADALLNDLQNSLHSQEDKLTAYAQQQREAHSRAVVTSRSISQITLNFFKTLDTHALKLSQIVEEAQTVNHEKLSELEKKFEECAANEERQLLEKVAELLASSNARKKKLVQTEIHGLRESTASRTSKLQQEMSIMQDSTSSVRAEWTVYMEKAETHYLEDTAAVESGKKDLEEVLQKCKQKAEMGTQQWRNAQESLLSLEKSNVASVDEIVRGGMEANQNLRARFSSAVMSALEDADVASKNFLSSIDHSLQLDHDACGNLDSMIVPCCGELRELKSGHYHKIVEITENAGKCLLNEYMVDQPSCSTPRKRSFNLPSVASIEELRTPAFEELLKSFWDAKSSKQANGDVKYILGAHEGAHSLRDSRVPLTAIN
;
A
#
# COMPACT_ATOMS: atom_id res chain seq x y z
N VAL A 1 -103.67 68.03 75.55
CA VAL A 1 -102.26 68.44 75.32
C VAL A 1 -101.27 67.36 75.74
N SER A 2 -101.32 66.83 76.98
CA SER A 2 -100.31 65.93 77.54
C SER A 2 -100.03 64.62 76.78
N SER A 3 -100.98 64.09 76.01
CA SER A 3 -100.77 62.89 75.16
C SER A 3 -99.99 63.17 73.86
N LEU A 4 -99.83 64.44 73.47
CA LEU A 4 -98.98 64.81 72.33
C LEU A 4 -97.51 64.87 72.76
N PHE A 5 -97.23 65.47 73.92
CA PHE A 5 -95.88 65.54 74.50
C PHE A 5 -95.30 64.15 74.74
N THR A 6 -96.04 63.22 75.34
CA THR A 6 -95.55 61.84 75.56
C THR A 6 -95.36 61.04 74.26
N LYS A 7 -96.08 61.35 73.17
CA LYS A 7 -95.79 60.77 71.84
C LYS A 7 -94.56 61.41 71.19
N ILE A 8 -94.37 62.73 71.31
CA ILE A 8 -93.16 63.42 70.83
C ILE A 8 -91.92 62.96 71.59
N GLU A 9 -92.02 62.81 72.91
CA GLU A 9 -90.95 62.31 73.79
C GLU A 9 -90.62 60.85 73.52
N ARG A 10 -91.62 59.98 73.29
CA ARG A 10 -91.41 58.60 72.82
C ARG A 10 -90.71 58.57 71.45
N LYS A 11 -91.16 59.38 70.48
CA LYS A 11 -90.50 59.47 69.17
C LYS A 11 -89.08 59.96 69.31
N HIS A 12 -88.85 61.05 70.04
CA HIS A 12 -87.52 61.62 70.28
C HIS A 12 -86.59 60.60 70.96
N LYS A 13 -87.09 59.78 71.89
CA LYS A 13 -86.29 58.71 72.54
C LYS A 13 -85.95 57.55 71.60
N ILE A 14 -86.84 57.18 70.68
CA ILE A 14 -86.57 56.19 69.62
C ILE A 14 -85.59 56.77 68.59
N GLU A 15 -85.81 58.00 68.16
CA GLU A 15 -85.04 58.72 67.14
C GLU A 15 -83.62 59.04 67.63
N ASP A 16 -83.46 59.41 68.91
CA ASP A 16 -82.14 59.61 69.54
C ASP A 16 -81.44 58.27 69.83
N GLY A 17 -82.18 57.23 70.23
CA GLY A 17 -81.66 55.87 70.35
C GLY A 17 -81.13 55.32 69.02
N ASN A 18 -81.90 55.50 67.94
CA ASN A 18 -81.50 55.16 66.57
C ASN A 18 -80.33 56.02 66.08
N ARG A 19 -80.26 57.31 66.46
CA ARG A 19 -79.13 58.20 66.16
C ARG A 19 -77.84 57.70 66.82
N ILE A 20 -77.91 57.32 68.09
CA ILE A 20 -76.79 56.73 68.83
C ILE A 20 -76.39 55.37 68.23
N LEU A 21 -77.37 54.54 67.86
CA LEU A 21 -77.13 53.25 67.20
C LEU A 21 -76.43 53.40 65.85
N ILE A 22 -76.92 54.30 64.98
CA ILE A 22 -76.30 54.60 63.69
C ILE A 22 -74.90 55.20 63.88
N GLN A 23 -74.72 56.12 64.82
CA GLN A 23 -73.40 56.73 65.09
C GLN A 23 -72.40 55.68 65.60
N LYS A 24 -72.84 54.76 66.47
CA LYS A 24 -72.04 53.62 66.94
C LYS A 24 -71.69 52.68 65.79
N PHE A 25 -72.66 52.29 64.96
CA PHE A 25 -72.43 51.45 63.79
C PHE A 25 -71.50 52.12 62.78
N GLN A 26 -71.65 53.42 62.52
CA GLN A 26 -70.74 54.19 61.68
C GLN A 26 -69.30 54.12 62.23
N THR A 27 -69.11 54.34 63.54
CA THR A 27 -67.78 54.19 64.18
C THR A 27 -67.22 52.77 64.03
N GLN A 28 -68.03 51.73 64.27
CA GLN A 28 -67.61 50.34 64.13
C GLN A 28 -67.29 49.97 62.67
N LEU A 29 -68.09 50.43 61.71
CA LEU A 29 -67.90 50.22 60.28
C LEU A 29 -66.63 50.93 59.78
N THR A 30 -66.41 52.19 60.17
CA THR A 30 -65.16 52.89 59.87
C THR A 30 -63.96 52.16 60.44
N GLN A 31 -64.02 51.69 61.69
CA GLN A 31 -62.93 50.93 62.32
C GLN A 31 -62.68 49.58 61.63
N GLN A 32 -63.73 48.82 61.26
CA GLN A 32 -63.60 47.55 60.56
C GLN A 32 -63.06 47.74 59.13
N LEU A 33 -63.50 48.78 58.41
CA LEU A 33 -62.98 49.13 57.09
C LEU A 33 -61.53 49.63 57.16
N GLU A 34 -61.15 50.39 58.19
CA GLU A 34 -59.76 50.83 58.41
C GLU A 34 -58.84 49.64 58.73
N ILE A 35 -59.29 48.70 59.55
CA ILE A 35 -58.56 47.44 59.82
C ILE A 35 -58.42 46.62 58.53
N LEU A 36 -59.51 46.43 57.78
CA LEU A 36 -59.50 45.69 56.52
C LEU A 36 -58.57 46.33 55.49
N HIS A 37 -58.64 47.66 55.33
CA HIS A 37 -57.74 48.43 54.47
C HIS A 37 -56.28 48.28 54.91
N LYS A 38 -55.97 48.34 56.21
CA LYS A 38 -54.61 48.14 56.73
C LYS A 38 -54.08 46.73 56.47
N THR A 39 -54.90 45.69 56.66
CA THR A 39 -54.53 44.30 56.35
C THR A 39 -54.29 44.10 54.85
N VAL A 40 -55.17 44.62 53.99
CA VAL A 40 -55.01 44.54 52.53
C VAL A 40 -53.77 45.30 52.07
N ALA A 41 -53.59 46.56 52.50
CA ALA A 41 -52.45 47.38 52.12
C ALA A 41 -51.12 46.76 52.57
N ALA A 42 -51.02 46.28 53.82
CA ALA A 42 -49.82 45.61 54.32
C ALA A 42 -49.49 44.35 53.51
N SER A 43 -50.48 43.51 53.21
CA SER A 43 -50.27 42.29 52.43
C SER A 43 -49.93 42.58 50.95
N VAL A 44 -50.47 43.64 50.36
CA VAL A 44 -50.08 44.10 49.02
C VAL A 44 -48.63 44.60 49.01
N THR A 45 -48.21 45.42 49.97
CA THR A 45 -46.80 45.85 50.08
C THR A 45 -45.84 44.67 50.33
N GLN A 46 -46.27 43.68 51.11
CA GLN A 46 -45.50 42.46 51.36
C GLN A 46 -45.35 41.59 50.09
N GLN A 47 -46.42 41.45 49.30
CA GLN A 47 -46.37 40.76 48.00
C GLN A 47 -45.56 41.54 46.95
N GLU A 48 -45.65 42.87 46.93
CA GLU A 48 -44.84 43.74 46.06
C GLU A 48 -43.35 43.60 46.36
N GLN A 49 -42.97 43.54 47.65
CA GLN A 49 -41.59 43.26 48.07
C GLN A 49 -41.16 41.85 47.67
N GLN A 50 -41.96 40.81 47.92
CA GLN A 50 -41.64 39.42 47.52
C GLN A 50 -41.46 39.27 46.00
N LEU A 51 -42.29 39.93 45.20
CA LEU A 51 -42.16 39.93 43.73
C LEU A 51 -40.87 40.61 43.28
N LYS A 52 -40.45 41.68 43.97
CA LYS A 52 -39.20 42.40 43.71
C LYS A 52 -37.97 41.59 44.15
N ASP A 53 -38.01 40.94 45.31
CA ASP A 53 -36.96 40.04 45.78
C ASP A 53 -36.78 38.87 44.79
N MET A 54 -37.89 38.33 44.28
CA MET A 54 -37.92 37.29 43.24
C MET A 54 -37.40 37.78 41.88
N GLU A 55 -37.65 39.04 41.50
CA GLU A 55 -37.08 39.66 40.29
C GLU A 55 -35.56 39.83 40.42
N GLU A 56 -35.06 40.26 41.57
CA GLU A 56 -33.62 40.42 41.84
C GLU A 56 -32.89 39.07 41.84
N ASP A 57 -33.45 38.03 42.49
CA ASP A 57 -32.90 36.67 42.47
C ASP A 57 -32.93 36.05 41.06
N MET A 58 -34.01 36.24 40.31
CA MET A 58 -34.11 35.79 38.91
C MET A 58 -33.09 36.50 38.01
N GLN A 59 -32.90 37.81 38.16
CA GLN A 59 -31.92 38.57 37.39
C GLN A 59 -30.48 38.16 37.76
N SER A 60 -30.22 37.83 39.02
CA SER A 60 -28.96 37.27 39.50
C SER A 60 -28.68 35.88 38.90
N PHE A 61 -29.67 34.99 38.92
CA PHE A 61 -29.61 33.67 38.29
C PHE A 61 -29.35 33.77 36.78
N VAL A 62 -30.12 34.57 36.04
CA VAL A 62 -29.96 34.74 34.58
C VAL A 62 -28.57 35.24 34.24
N SER A 63 -28.01 36.17 35.03
CA SER A 63 -26.65 36.69 34.84
C SER A 63 -25.59 35.60 35.07
N THR A 64 -25.66 34.90 36.21
CA THR A 64 -24.73 33.82 36.59
C THR A 64 -24.81 32.64 35.60
N LYS A 65 -26.02 32.30 35.14
CA LYS A 65 -26.27 31.24 34.16
C LYS A 65 -25.72 31.61 32.77
N ALA A 66 -25.77 32.88 32.38
CA ALA A 66 -25.16 33.36 31.14
C ALA A 66 -23.63 33.24 31.20
N GLU A 67 -22.99 33.62 32.31
CA GLU A 67 -21.55 33.46 32.52
C GLU A 67 -21.12 31.99 32.47
N ALA A 68 -21.80 31.11 33.21
CA ALA A 68 -21.54 29.66 33.17
C ALA A 68 -21.76 29.05 31.77
N THR A 69 -22.73 29.55 31.01
CA THR A 69 -22.98 29.10 29.63
C THR A 69 -21.87 29.53 28.67
N GLU A 70 -21.31 30.73 28.83
CA GLU A 70 -20.18 31.19 28.02
C GLU A 70 -18.87 30.49 28.44
N GLU A 71 -18.70 30.16 29.72
CA GLU A 71 -17.59 29.32 30.17
C GLU A 71 -17.64 27.92 29.54
N LEU A 72 -18.83 27.30 29.49
CA LEU A 72 -19.07 26.03 28.80
C LEU A 72 -18.74 26.10 27.31
N ARG A 73 -19.13 27.17 26.60
CA ARG A 73 -18.73 27.41 25.21
C ARG A 73 -17.21 27.51 25.06
N GLY A 74 -16.55 28.24 25.97
CA GLY A 74 -15.09 28.36 26.01
C GLY A 74 -14.38 27.03 26.27
N ARG A 75 -14.89 26.20 27.18
CA ARG A 75 -14.36 24.84 27.45
C ARG A 75 -14.58 23.90 26.26
N LEU A 76 -15.75 23.94 25.62
CA LEU A 76 -16.03 23.17 24.39
C LEU A 76 -15.12 23.58 23.21
N ALA A 77 -14.86 24.88 23.04
CA ALA A 77 -13.94 25.38 22.02
C ALA A 77 -12.48 24.93 22.27
N LYS A 78 -12.03 24.91 23.54
CA LYS A 78 -10.73 24.35 23.93
C LYS A 78 -10.65 22.85 23.62
N LEU A 79 -11.66 22.06 24.00
CA LEU A 79 -11.74 20.61 23.73
C LEU A 79 -11.69 20.31 22.22
N LYS A 80 -12.45 21.05 21.40
CA LYS A 80 -12.40 20.93 19.92
C LYS A 80 -11.01 21.25 19.36
N THR A 81 -10.35 22.29 19.88
CA THR A 81 -9.00 22.68 19.45
C THR A 81 -7.96 21.62 19.80
N MET A 82 -8.04 21.09 21.02
CA MET A 82 -7.20 20.01 21.55
C MET A 82 -7.26 18.74 20.70
N TYR A 83 -8.46 18.22 20.41
CA TYR A 83 -8.63 17.09 19.49
C TYR A 83 -8.07 17.41 18.08
N GLY A 84 -8.27 18.62 17.58
CA GLY A 84 -7.69 19.07 16.31
C GLY A 84 -6.16 19.03 16.29
N SER A 85 -5.49 19.49 17.36
CA SER A 85 -4.04 19.41 17.50
C SER A 85 -3.52 17.97 17.67
N GLY A 86 -4.26 17.11 18.39
CA GLY A 86 -3.93 15.69 18.53
C GLY A 86 -3.98 14.98 17.19
N ILE A 87 -5.10 15.09 16.47
CA ILE A 87 -5.27 14.51 15.12
C ILE A 87 -4.18 15.01 14.16
N LYS A 88 -3.90 16.32 14.13
CA LYS A 88 -2.83 16.88 13.28
C LYS A 88 -1.44 16.34 13.63
N SER A 89 -1.17 16.08 14.91
CA SER A 89 0.12 15.51 15.34
C SER A 89 0.28 14.06 14.89
N LEU A 90 -0.81 13.28 14.89
CA LEU A 90 -0.83 11.92 14.36
C LEU A 90 -0.75 11.87 12.83
N ASP A 91 -1.40 12.81 12.14
CA ASP A 91 -1.33 12.99 10.69
C ASP A 91 0.10 13.33 10.22
N ASN A 92 0.77 14.26 10.89
CA ASN A 92 2.20 14.55 10.66
C ASN A 92 3.08 13.29 10.80
N LEU A 93 2.85 12.48 11.85
CA LEU A 93 3.61 11.24 12.08
C LEU A 93 3.30 10.15 11.05
N ALA A 94 2.08 10.09 10.51
CA ALA A 94 1.73 9.23 9.38
C ALA A 94 2.44 9.69 8.09
N GLY A 95 2.58 11.00 7.88
CA GLY A 95 3.40 11.58 6.80
C GLY A 95 4.89 11.25 6.93
N GLU A 96 5.45 11.32 8.15
CA GLU A 96 6.82 10.86 8.42
C GLU A 96 6.99 9.35 8.12
N LEU A 97 5.97 8.53 8.39
CA LEU A 97 5.97 7.09 8.12
C LEU A 97 5.88 6.74 6.63
N ASP A 98 5.07 7.45 5.83
CA ASP A 98 5.08 7.35 4.36
C ASP A 98 6.45 7.78 3.80
N GLY A 99 6.98 8.91 4.28
CA GLY A 99 8.30 9.42 3.92
C GLY A 99 9.41 8.41 4.17
N ASN A 100 9.47 7.83 5.38
CA ASN A 100 10.46 6.81 5.72
C ASN A 100 10.31 5.54 4.86
N SER A 101 9.07 5.08 4.64
CA SER A 101 8.77 3.90 3.82
C SER A 101 9.23 4.11 2.38
N ARG A 102 8.87 5.24 1.76
CA ARG A 102 9.25 5.59 0.39
C ARG A 102 10.75 5.82 0.24
N SER A 103 11.40 6.41 1.24
CA SER A 103 12.86 6.53 1.28
C SER A 103 13.53 5.15 1.31
N THR A 104 13.12 4.28 2.25
CA THR A 104 13.65 2.91 2.39
C THR A 104 13.48 2.10 1.10
N PHE A 105 12.28 2.09 0.52
CA PHE A 105 12.04 1.40 -0.77
C PHE A 105 12.78 2.04 -1.94
N GLY A 106 12.98 3.37 -1.95
CA GLY A 106 13.79 4.07 -2.94
C GLY A 106 15.27 3.68 -2.86
N HIS A 107 15.83 3.59 -1.66
CA HIS A 107 17.18 3.10 -1.41
C HIS A 107 17.32 1.62 -1.81
N LEU A 108 16.39 0.74 -1.41
CA LEU A 108 16.38 -0.67 -1.82
C LEU A 108 16.33 -0.83 -3.34
N ASN A 109 15.43 -0.13 -4.03
CA ASN A 109 15.32 -0.21 -5.49
C ASN A 109 16.59 0.31 -6.18
N THR A 110 17.23 1.34 -5.63
CA THR A 110 18.52 1.84 -6.11
C THR A 110 19.63 0.80 -5.93
N GLU A 111 19.69 0.14 -4.78
CA GLU A 111 20.73 -0.85 -4.46
C GLU A 111 20.55 -2.14 -5.29
N VAL A 112 19.31 -2.63 -5.43
CA VAL A 112 18.96 -3.74 -6.33
C VAL A 112 19.33 -3.39 -7.78
N SER A 113 19.12 -2.15 -8.22
CA SER A 113 19.54 -1.70 -9.56
C SER A 113 21.06 -1.73 -9.72
N LYS A 114 21.82 -1.22 -8.75
CA LYS A 114 23.31 -1.31 -8.74
C LYS A 114 23.78 -2.76 -8.81
N HIS A 115 23.23 -3.64 -7.97
CA HIS A 115 23.59 -5.05 -7.92
C HIS A 115 23.28 -5.75 -9.25
N SER A 116 22.11 -5.45 -9.86
CA SER A 116 21.76 -5.96 -11.19
C SER A 116 22.79 -5.55 -12.25
N SER A 117 23.19 -4.27 -12.29
CA SER A 117 24.25 -3.82 -13.23
C SER A 117 25.62 -4.41 -12.92
N ALA A 118 26.01 -4.52 -11.66
CA ALA A 118 27.29 -5.12 -11.26
C ALA A 118 27.35 -6.62 -11.61
N LEU A 119 26.24 -7.33 -11.47
CA LEU A 119 26.10 -8.73 -11.86
C LEU A 119 26.11 -8.91 -13.39
N GLU A 120 25.46 -8.00 -14.12
CA GLU A 120 25.47 -7.99 -15.59
C GLU A 120 26.89 -7.75 -16.13
N ASP A 121 27.60 -6.74 -15.63
CA ASP A 121 28.97 -6.42 -16.03
C ASP A 121 29.97 -7.51 -15.59
N PHE A 122 29.73 -8.15 -14.44
CA PHE A 122 30.50 -9.30 -14.00
C PHE A 122 30.32 -10.52 -14.92
N PHE A 123 29.08 -10.82 -15.35
CA PHE A 123 28.83 -11.88 -16.35
C PHE A 123 29.40 -11.54 -17.74
N LYS A 124 29.40 -10.26 -18.16
CA LYS A 124 30.13 -9.83 -19.37
C LYS A 124 31.63 -10.08 -19.23
N GLY A 125 32.21 -9.79 -18.07
CA GLY A 125 33.62 -10.10 -17.76
C GLY A 125 33.95 -11.59 -17.92
N ILE A 126 33.16 -12.46 -17.28
CA ILE A 126 33.29 -13.92 -17.43
C ILE A 126 33.17 -14.33 -18.90
N ALA A 127 32.19 -13.81 -19.64
CA ALA A 127 31.97 -14.17 -21.04
C ALA A 127 33.17 -13.79 -21.93
N LEU A 128 33.75 -12.60 -21.72
CA LEU A 128 34.94 -12.13 -22.44
C LEU A 128 36.20 -12.94 -22.07
N GLU A 129 36.41 -13.27 -20.79
CA GLU A 129 37.52 -14.13 -20.38
C GLU A 129 37.39 -15.57 -20.91
N ALA A 130 36.17 -16.12 -20.91
CA ALA A 130 35.88 -17.45 -21.43
C ALA A 130 36.07 -17.51 -22.95
N ASP A 131 35.56 -16.52 -23.71
CA ASP A 131 35.76 -16.43 -25.15
C ASP A 131 37.25 -16.27 -25.51
N ALA A 132 37.99 -15.40 -24.81
CA ALA A 132 39.43 -15.27 -25.01
C ALA A 132 40.18 -16.60 -24.76
N LEU A 133 39.83 -17.34 -23.70
CA LEU A 133 40.43 -18.64 -23.40
C LEU A 133 40.06 -19.73 -24.41
N LEU A 134 38.81 -19.75 -24.88
CA LEU A 134 38.35 -20.69 -25.91
C LEU A 134 39.05 -20.43 -27.25
N ASN A 135 39.17 -19.17 -27.67
CA ASN A 135 39.93 -18.80 -28.86
C ASN A 135 41.41 -19.19 -28.74
N ASP A 136 42.05 -18.94 -27.59
CA ASP A 136 43.44 -19.36 -27.32
C ASP A 136 43.64 -20.88 -27.37
N LEU A 137 42.67 -21.65 -26.86
CA LEU A 137 42.69 -23.10 -26.89
C LEU A 137 42.46 -23.62 -28.32
N GLN A 138 41.49 -23.08 -29.05
CA GLN A 138 41.20 -23.41 -30.45
C GLN A 138 42.41 -23.13 -31.35
N ASN A 139 43.04 -21.96 -31.21
CA ASN A 139 44.26 -21.60 -31.95
C ASN A 139 45.43 -22.57 -31.62
N SER A 140 45.51 -23.05 -30.38
CA SER A 140 46.53 -24.02 -29.98
C SER A 140 46.24 -25.43 -30.51
N LEU A 141 44.97 -25.86 -30.54
CA LEU A 141 44.54 -27.13 -31.13
C LEU A 141 44.73 -27.16 -32.66
N HIS A 142 44.42 -26.07 -33.37
CA HIS A 142 44.65 -25.98 -34.81
C HIS A 142 46.17 -25.98 -35.14
N SER A 143 46.99 -25.32 -34.33
CA SER A 143 48.45 -25.44 -34.43
C SER A 143 48.95 -26.87 -34.17
N GLN A 144 48.25 -27.66 -33.33
CA GLN A 144 48.55 -29.08 -33.12
C GLN A 144 48.15 -29.94 -34.33
N GLU A 145 47.02 -29.64 -34.96
CA GLU A 145 46.54 -30.27 -36.21
C GLU A 145 47.51 -30.03 -37.38
N ASP A 146 48.00 -28.80 -37.55
CA ASP A 146 49.04 -28.44 -38.53
C ASP A 146 50.34 -29.21 -38.29
N LYS A 147 50.89 -29.14 -37.06
CA LYS A 147 52.12 -29.87 -36.68
C LYS A 147 51.95 -31.39 -36.89
N LEU A 148 50.80 -31.96 -36.55
CA LEU A 148 50.52 -33.39 -36.71
C LEU A 148 50.40 -33.81 -38.18
N THR A 149 49.79 -32.97 -39.01
CA THR A 149 49.66 -33.19 -40.46
C THR A 149 51.02 -33.14 -41.14
N ALA A 150 51.86 -32.14 -40.80
CA ALA A 150 53.23 -32.03 -41.29
C ALA A 150 54.09 -33.24 -40.86
N TYR A 151 54.01 -33.64 -39.58
CA TYR A 151 54.70 -34.82 -39.06
C TYR A 151 54.28 -36.11 -39.77
N ALA A 152 52.97 -36.35 -39.93
CA ALA A 152 52.45 -37.52 -40.61
C ALA A 152 52.86 -37.58 -42.09
N GLN A 153 52.98 -36.43 -42.76
CA GLN A 153 53.49 -36.34 -44.12
C GLN A 153 55.00 -36.64 -44.18
N GLN A 154 55.79 -36.06 -43.28
CA GLN A 154 57.23 -36.33 -43.18
C GLN A 154 57.54 -37.82 -42.96
N GLN A 155 56.76 -38.51 -42.10
CA GLN A 155 56.92 -39.95 -41.89
C GLN A 155 56.55 -40.79 -43.13
N ARG A 156 55.54 -40.38 -43.91
CA ARG A 156 55.23 -41.04 -45.20
C ARG A 156 56.37 -40.86 -46.20
N GLU A 157 56.97 -39.68 -46.25
CA GLU A 157 58.11 -39.39 -47.13
C GLU A 157 59.36 -40.18 -46.73
N ALA A 158 59.70 -40.21 -45.43
CA ALA A 158 60.73 -41.07 -44.86
C ALA A 158 60.57 -42.55 -45.27
N HIS A 159 59.41 -43.14 -44.98
CA HIS A 159 59.10 -44.52 -45.37
C HIS A 159 59.14 -44.74 -46.89
N SER A 160 58.69 -43.76 -47.68
CA SER A 160 58.77 -43.82 -49.15
C SER A 160 60.23 -43.81 -49.64
N ARG A 161 61.08 -42.91 -49.11
CA ARG A 161 62.54 -42.88 -49.39
C ARG A 161 63.18 -44.23 -49.07
N ALA A 162 62.90 -44.78 -47.89
CA ALA A 162 63.44 -46.07 -47.45
C ALA A 162 63.01 -47.23 -48.38
N VAL A 163 61.71 -47.35 -48.67
CA VAL A 163 61.16 -48.40 -49.54
C VAL A 163 61.68 -48.30 -50.99
N VAL A 164 61.80 -47.09 -51.53
CA VAL A 164 62.39 -46.88 -52.89
C VAL A 164 63.87 -47.25 -52.90
N THR A 165 64.64 -46.83 -51.90
CA THR A 165 66.08 -47.11 -51.82
C THR A 165 66.36 -48.60 -51.63
N SER A 166 65.59 -49.28 -50.76
CA SER A 166 65.64 -50.74 -50.55
C SER A 166 65.24 -51.53 -51.81
N ARG A 167 64.20 -51.09 -52.54
CA ARG A 167 63.82 -51.69 -53.83
C ARG A 167 64.92 -51.53 -54.87
N SER A 168 65.60 -50.38 -54.90
CA SER A 168 66.71 -50.13 -55.84
C SER A 168 67.88 -51.09 -55.63
N ILE A 169 68.37 -51.27 -54.39
CA ILE A 169 69.46 -52.21 -54.13
C ILE A 169 69.02 -53.66 -54.36
N SER A 170 67.78 -54.01 -54.03
CA SER A 170 67.22 -55.34 -54.32
C SER A 170 67.26 -55.65 -55.83
N GLN A 171 66.96 -54.67 -56.68
CA GLN A 171 67.04 -54.81 -58.13
C GLN A 171 68.48 -54.95 -58.63
N ILE A 172 69.43 -54.18 -58.07
CA ILE A 172 70.86 -54.29 -58.36
C ILE A 172 71.37 -55.69 -58.01
N THR A 173 71.07 -56.19 -56.81
CA THR A 173 71.45 -57.53 -56.34
C THR A 173 70.81 -58.65 -57.18
N LEU A 174 69.53 -58.52 -57.57
CA LEU A 174 68.89 -59.48 -58.50
C LEU A 174 69.52 -59.48 -59.89
N ASN A 175 69.98 -58.33 -60.38
CA ASN A 175 70.69 -58.24 -61.65
C ASN A 175 72.10 -58.84 -61.54
N PHE A 176 72.81 -58.59 -60.43
CA PHE A 176 74.10 -59.21 -60.15
C PHE A 176 74.03 -60.74 -60.18
N PHE A 177 73.06 -61.35 -59.49
CA PHE A 177 72.93 -62.80 -59.47
C PHE A 177 72.64 -63.40 -60.85
N LYS A 178 71.86 -62.73 -61.71
CA LYS A 178 71.64 -63.15 -63.11
C LYS A 178 72.91 -63.08 -63.95
N THR A 179 73.70 -62.01 -63.79
CA THR A 179 74.99 -61.85 -64.46
C THR A 179 75.96 -62.94 -64.00
N LEU A 180 76.07 -63.16 -62.68
CA LEU A 180 76.92 -64.19 -62.07
C LEU A 180 76.55 -65.60 -62.56
N ASP A 181 75.27 -65.94 -62.58
CA ASP A 181 74.75 -67.22 -63.12
C ASP A 181 75.10 -67.39 -64.60
N THR A 182 74.91 -66.35 -65.42
CA THR A 182 75.28 -66.35 -66.84
C THR A 182 76.78 -66.60 -67.05
N HIS A 183 77.64 -65.98 -66.25
CA HIS A 183 79.09 -66.20 -66.33
C HIS A 183 79.52 -67.57 -65.75
N ALA A 184 78.84 -68.07 -64.72
CA ALA A 184 79.06 -69.41 -64.18
C ALA A 184 78.70 -70.51 -65.21
N LEU A 185 77.57 -70.37 -65.92
CA LEU A 185 77.18 -71.28 -67.00
C LEU A 185 78.22 -71.31 -68.13
N LYS A 186 78.73 -70.14 -68.56
CA LYS A 186 79.83 -70.07 -69.53
C LYS A 186 81.12 -70.73 -69.03
N LEU A 187 81.49 -70.52 -67.76
CA LEU A 187 82.67 -71.14 -67.17
C LEU A 187 82.54 -72.67 -67.14
N SER A 188 81.36 -73.19 -66.77
CA SER A 188 81.03 -74.63 -66.86
C SER A 188 81.12 -75.13 -68.30
N GLN A 189 80.52 -74.44 -69.28
CA GLN A 189 80.65 -74.79 -70.70
C GLN A 189 82.12 -74.82 -71.14
N ILE A 190 82.92 -73.82 -70.77
CA ILE A 190 84.36 -73.81 -71.06
C ILE A 190 85.04 -75.05 -70.44
N VAL A 191 84.69 -75.45 -69.21
CA VAL A 191 85.27 -76.66 -68.57
C VAL A 191 84.83 -77.96 -69.25
N GLU A 192 83.56 -78.09 -69.66
CA GLU A 192 83.05 -79.24 -70.43
C GLU A 192 83.69 -79.34 -71.82
N GLU A 193 83.85 -78.20 -72.52
CA GLU A 193 84.65 -78.08 -73.73
C GLU A 193 86.14 -78.41 -73.49
N ALA A 194 86.65 -78.30 -72.26
CA ALA A 194 88.01 -78.71 -71.92
C ALA A 194 88.12 -80.23 -71.87
N GLN A 195 87.19 -80.85 -71.16
CA GLN A 195 87.18 -82.29 -70.93
C GLN A 195 86.93 -83.07 -72.22
N THR A 196 86.02 -82.58 -73.07
CA THR A 196 85.75 -83.16 -74.39
C THR A 196 86.93 -83.01 -75.36
N VAL A 197 87.45 -81.79 -75.58
CA VAL A 197 88.57 -81.56 -76.51
C VAL A 197 89.86 -82.25 -76.04
N ASN A 198 90.13 -82.29 -74.73
CA ASN A 198 91.27 -83.03 -74.21
C ASN A 198 91.09 -84.55 -74.36
N HIS A 199 89.88 -85.08 -74.18
CA HIS A 199 89.61 -86.51 -74.39
C HIS A 199 89.76 -86.89 -75.87
N GLU A 200 89.25 -86.07 -76.79
CA GLU A 200 89.44 -86.23 -78.24
C GLU A 200 90.93 -86.19 -78.61
N LYS A 201 91.69 -85.20 -78.11
CA LYS A 201 93.13 -85.09 -78.40
C LYS A 201 93.98 -86.18 -77.76
N LEU A 202 93.59 -86.69 -76.59
CA LEU A 202 94.25 -87.84 -75.98
C LEU A 202 93.95 -89.14 -76.76
N SER A 203 92.72 -89.33 -77.24
CA SER A 203 92.37 -90.49 -78.09
C SER A 203 93.03 -90.41 -79.48
N GLU A 204 93.18 -89.21 -80.04
CA GLU A 204 93.95 -88.99 -81.27
C GLU A 204 95.45 -89.29 -81.08
N LEU A 205 96.04 -88.86 -79.95
CA LEU A 205 97.41 -89.19 -79.57
C LEU A 205 97.60 -90.69 -79.34
N GLU A 206 96.69 -91.33 -78.59
CA GLU A 206 96.67 -92.77 -78.32
C GLU A 206 96.65 -93.56 -79.62
N LYS A 207 95.68 -93.30 -80.51
CA LYS A 207 95.56 -93.94 -81.82
C LYS A 207 96.81 -93.75 -82.69
N LYS A 208 97.36 -92.53 -82.76
CA LYS A 208 98.60 -92.27 -83.54
C LYS A 208 99.82 -92.93 -82.90
N PHE A 209 99.85 -93.07 -81.58
CA PHE A 209 100.93 -93.75 -80.86
C PHE A 209 100.87 -95.26 -81.06
N GLU A 210 99.68 -95.88 -81.00
CA GLU A 210 99.46 -97.29 -81.33
C GLU A 210 99.81 -97.60 -82.79
N GLU A 211 99.34 -96.78 -83.74
CA GLU A 211 99.67 -96.93 -85.17
C GLU A 211 101.18 -96.82 -85.42
N CYS A 212 101.86 -95.89 -84.73
CA CYS A 212 103.32 -95.76 -84.76
C CYS A 212 104.03 -96.95 -84.10
N ALA A 213 103.49 -97.49 -83.00
CA ALA A 213 104.06 -98.64 -82.29
C ALA A 213 103.95 -99.93 -83.12
N ALA A 214 102.76 -100.25 -83.63
CA ALA A 214 102.50 -101.45 -84.43
C ALA A 214 103.27 -101.44 -85.77
N ASN A 215 103.43 -100.27 -86.40
CA ASN A 215 104.23 -100.13 -87.60
C ASN A 215 105.75 -100.31 -87.35
N GLU A 216 106.25 -99.92 -86.17
CA GLU A 216 107.66 -100.12 -85.80
C GLU A 216 107.95 -101.52 -85.24
N GLU A 217 107.01 -102.17 -84.54
CA GLU A 217 107.12 -103.58 -84.14
C GLU A 217 107.31 -104.49 -85.36
N ARG A 218 106.60 -104.19 -86.45
CA ARG A 218 106.74 -104.86 -87.76
C ARG A 218 108.12 -104.69 -88.42
N GLN A 219 108.94 -103.73 -87.98
CA GLN A 219 110.28 -103.45 -88.49
C GLN A 219 111.41 -103.91 -87.55
N LEU A 220 111.08 -104.46 -86.38
CA LEU A 220 112.03 -104.70 -85.29
C LEU A 220 113.02 -105.86 -85.55
N LEU A 221 112.72 -106.74 -86.51
CA LEU A 221 113.31 -108.07 -86.61
C LEU A 221 114.66 -108.20 -87.35
N GLU A 222 115.27 -107.13 -87.89
CA GLU A 222 116.53 -107.28 -88.66
C GLU A 222 117.63 -106.20 -88.48
N LYS A 223 117.43 -105.08 -87.75
CA LYS A 223 118.49 -104.05 -87.61
C LYS A 223 118.41 -103.16 -86.35
N VAL A 224 118.65 -103.77 -85.19
CA VAL A 224 118.35 -103.21 -83.86
C VAL A 224 119.14 -101.94 -83.45
N ALA A 225 120.33 -101.65 -84.01
CA ALA A 225 121.13 -100.50 -83.56
C ALA A 225 120.73 -99.15 -84.22
N GLU A 226 120.71 -99.10 -85.55
CA GLU A 226 120.55 -97.85 -86.31
C GLU A 226 119.07 -97.40 -86.38
N LEU A 227 118.14 -98.37 -86.45
CA LEU A 227 116.71 -98.09 -86.45
C LEU A 227 116.24 -97.47 -85.12
N LEU A 228 116.86 -97.83 -84.00
CA LEU A 228 116.45 -97.42 -82.65
C LEU A 228 116.62 -95.91 -82.41
N ALA A 229 117.69 -95.32 -82.94
CA ALA A 229 117.88 -93.86 -82.93
C ALA A 229 116.82 -93.15 -83.79
N SER A 230 116.50 -93.68 -84.98
CA SER A 230 115.48 -93.09 -85.87
C SER A 230 114.04 -93.23 -85.33
N SER A 231 113.74 -94.36 -84.67
CA SER A 231 112.47 -94.63 -83.98
C SER A 231 112.25 -93.65 -82.84
N ASN A 232 113.25 -93.49 -81.97
CA ASN A 232 113.16 -92.60 -80.82
C ASN A 232 113.00 -91.12 -81.26
N ALA A 233 113.65 -90.73 -82.37
CA ALA A 233 113.45 -89.41 -82.99
C ALA A 233 112.02 -89.21 -83.55
N ARG A 234 111.42 -90.23 -84.20
CA ARG A 234 110.03 -90.17 -84.71
C ARG A 234 109.00 -90.11 -83.58
N LYS A 235 109.11 -91.00 -82.58
CA LYS A 235 108.25 -91.01 -81.38
C LYS A 235 108.31 -89.67 -80.65
N LYS A 236 109.52 -89.15 -80.44
CA LYS A 236 109.73 -87.81 -79.86
C LYS A 236 109.05 -86.71 -80.69
N LYS A 237 109.16 -86.72 -82.02
CA LYS A 237 108.51 -85.72 -82.88
C LYS A 237 106.98 -85.79 -82.82
N LEU A 238 106.39 -86.98 -82.90
CA LEU A 238 104.93 -87.17 -82.80
C LEU A 238 104.38 -86.64 -81.46
N VAL A 239 105.00 -87.09 -80.36
CA VAL A 239 104.63 -86.65 -79.01
C VAL A 239 104.81 -85.14 -78.84
N GLN A 240 105.89 -84.56 -79.39
CA GLN A 240 106.08 -83.10 -79.38
C GLN A 240 105.01 -82.33 -80.17
N THR A 241 104.55 -82.84 -81.33
CA THR A 241 103.51 -82.18 -82.13
C THR A 241 102.16 -82.20 -81.42
N GLU A 242 101.71 -83.34 -80.89
CA GLU A 242 100.41 -83.40 -80.19
C GLU A 242 100.44 -82.65 -78.84
N ILE A 243 101.55 -82.71 -78.09
CA ILE A 243 101.72 -81.89 -76.87
C ILE A 243 101.73 -80.39 -77.22
N HIS A 244 102.24 -79.99 -78.39
CA HIS A 244 102.20 -78.59 -78.82
C HIS A 244 100.75 -78.14 -79.10
N GLY A 245 99.97 -78.94 -79.83
CA GLY A 245 98.55 -78.67 -80.06
C GLY A 245 97.70 -78.67 -78.79
N LEU A 246 97.97 -79.60 -77.87
CA LEU A 246 97.34 -79.63 -76.54
C LEU A 246 97.70 -78.38 -75.72
N ARG A 247 98.95 -77.91 -75.79
CA ARG A 247 99.43 -76.69 -75.12
C ARG A 247 98.81 -75.42 -75.71
N GLU A 248 98.67 -75.32 -77.04
CA GLU A 248 98.02 -74.17 -77.69
C GLU A 248 96.52 -74.13 -77.39
N SER A 249 95.84 -75.29 -77.46
CA SER A 249 94.45 -75.44 -77.02
C SER A 249 94.30 -75.00 -75.56
N THR A 250 95.15 -75.52 -74.66
CA THR A 250 95.15 -75.14 -73.24
C THR A 250 95.35 -73.63 -73.07
N ALA A 251 96.33 -73.02 -73.75
CA ALA A 251 96.60 -71.59 -73.63
C ALA A 251 95.44 -70.69 -74.08
N SER A 252 94.82 -71.00 -75.23
CA SER A 252 93.63 -70.30 -75.73
C SER A 252 92.45 -70.42 -74.76
N ARG A 253 92.28 -71.62 -74.19
CA ARG A 253 91.18 -71.95 -73.27
C ARG A 253 91.37 -71.34 -71.88
N THR A 254 92.60 -71.33 -71.36
CA THR A 254 92.97 -70.57 -70.15
C THR A 254 92.73 -69.08 -70.34
N SER A 255 93.09 -68.52 -71.51
CA SER A 255 92.81 -67.10 -71.81
C SER A 255 91.32 -66.77 -71.78
N LYS A 256 90.45 -67.61 -72.39
CA LYS A 256 88.98 -67.45 -72.31
C LYS A 256 88.46 -67.55 -70.87
N LEU A 257 88.90 -68.55 -70.11
CA LEU A 257 88.48 -68.74 -68.72
C LEU A 257 88.91 -67.57 -67.84
N GLN A 258 90.12 -67.06 -68.04
CA GLN A 258 90.66 -65.91 -67.32
C GLN A 258 89.97 -64.59 -67.70
N GLN A 259 89.51 -64.46 -68.95
CA GLN A 259 88.66 -63.34 -69.40
C GLN A 259 87.28 -63.35 -68.72
N GLU A 260 86.57 -64.49 -68.74
CA GLU A 260 85.26 -64.61 -68.09
C GLU A 260 85.37 -64.46 -66.56
N MET A 261 86.46 -64.97 -65.95
CA MET A 261 86.80 -64.73 -64.54
C MET A 261 87.01 -63.24 -64.23
N SER A 262 87.69 -62.49 -65.11
CA SER A 262 87.86 -61.03 -64.97
C SER A 262 86.51 -60.32 -64.99
N ILE A 263 85.67 -60.56 -66.01
CA ILE A 263 84.37 -59.89 -66.14
C ILE A 263 83.47 -60.17 -64.91
N MET A 264 83.54 -61.38 -64.37
CA MET A 264 82.83 -61.77 -63.13
C MET A 264 83.38 -61.02 -61.90
N GLN A 265 84.70 -60.85 -61.80
CA GLN A 265 85.37 -60.09 -60.72
C GLN A 265 85.12 -58.57 -60.84
N ASP A 266 85.10 -58.01 -62.04
CA ASP A 266 84.79 -56.61 -62.34
C ASP A 266 83.32 -56.31 -61.99
N SER A 267 82.39 -57.19 -62.40
CA SER A 267 80.97 -57.11 -62.03
C SER A 267 80.75 -57.17 -60.51
N THR A 268 81.46 -58.08 -59.83
CA THR A 268 81.44 -58.20 -58.37
C THR A 268 81.97 -56.94 -57.68
N SER A 269 82.96 -56.28 -58.27
CA SER A 269 83.56 -55.05 -57.75
C SER A 269 82.63 -53.83 -57.93
N SER A 270 81.96 -53.72 -59.08
CA SER A 270 80.95 -52.67 -59.33
C SER A 270 79.79 -52.78 -58.34
N VAL A 271 79.23 -53.98 -58.17
CA VAL A 271 78.09 -54.22 -57.27
C VAL A 271 78.48 -54.03 -55.80
N ARG A 272 79.73 -54.33 -55.42
CA ARG A 272 80.25 -54.00 -54.09
C ARG A 272 80.27 -52.48 -53.85
N ALA A 273 80.69 -51.69 -54.83
CA ALA A 273 80.71 -50.22 -54.71
C ALA A 273 79.28 -49.65 -54.59
N GLU A 274 78.34 -50.13 -55.42
CA GLU A 274 76.91 -49.74 -55.32
C GLU A 274 76.30 -50.15 -53.96
N TRP A 275 76.68 -51.31 -53.41
CA TRP A 275 76.23 -51.75 -52.08
C TRP A 275 76.79 -50.87 -50.95
N THR A 276 78.06 -50.45 -51.01
CA THR A 276 78.64 -49.50 -50.05
C THR A 276 77.89 -48.16 -50.08
N VAL A 277 77.68 -47.59 -51.27
CA VAL A 277 76.93 -46.34 -51.44
C VAL A 277 75.47 -46.47 -50.96
N TYR A 278 74.83 -47.62 -51.19
CA TYR A 278 73.51 -47.91 -50.60
C TYR A 278 73.56 -47.90 -49.07
N MET A 279 74.56 -48.56 -48.46
CA MET A 279 74.67 -48.72 -47.01
C MET A 279 74.86 -47.37 -46.32
N GLU A 280 75.82 -46.56 -46.79
CA GLU A 280 76.09 -45.21 -46.29
C GLU A 280 74.84 -44.31 -46.39
N LYS A 281 74.12 -44.38 -47.52
CA LYS A 281 72.91 -43.61 -47.76
C LYS A 281 71.72 -44.07 -46.90
N ALA A 282 71.58 -45.38 -46.69
CA ALA A 282 70.52 -45.94 -45.84
C ALA A 282 70.75 -45.59 -44.36
N GLU A 283 71.99 -45.64 -43.88
CA GLU A 283 72.37 -45.23 -42.53
C GLU A 283 72.17 -43.71 -42.34
N THR A 284 72.58 -42.89 -43.31
CA THR A 284 72.36 -41.44 -43.29
C THR A 284 70.87 -41.09 -43.26
N HIS A 285 70.05 -41.66 -44.16
CA HIS A 285 68.59 -41.47 -44.14
C HIS A 285 67.97 -41.93 -42.81
N TYR A 286 68.41 -43.06 -42.24
CA TYR A 286 67.90 -43.55 -40.94
C TYR A 286 68.18 -42.56 -39.80
N LEU A 287 69.37 -41.94 -39.79
CA LEU A 287 69.72 -40.92 -38.80
C LEU A 287 68.93 -39.62 -39.00
N GLU A 288 68.74 -39.17 -40.25
CA GLU A 288 67.85 -38.04 -40.60
C GLU A 288 66.41 -38.30 -40.13
N ASP A 289 65.84 -39.45 -40.50
CA ASP A 289 64.45 -39.83 -40.20
C ASP A 289 64.25 -40.00 -38.68
N THR A 290 65.24 -40.54 -37.96
CA THR A 290 65.21 -40.65 -36.48
C THR A 290 65.26 -39.28 -35.80
N ALA A 291 66.09 -38.36 -36.29
CA ALA A 291 66.13 -36.98 -35.77
C ALA A 291 64.81 -36.23 -36.05
N ALA A 292 64.20 -36.46 -37.22
CA ALA A 292 62.88 -35.94 -37.56
C ALA A 292 61.75 -36.50 -36.68
N VAL A 293 61.78 -37.80 -36.35
CA VAL A 293 60.85 -38.44 -35.39
C VAL A 293 60.89 -37.71 -34.04
N GLU A 294 62.08 -37.55 -33.45
CA GLU A 294 62.21 -36.99 -32.11
C GLU A 294 61.94 -35.47 -32.08
N SER A 295 62.28 -34.72 -33.13
CA SER A 295 61.87 -33.31 -33.27
C SER A 295 60.34 -33.19 -33.35
N GLY A 296 59.70 -33.90 -34.28
CA GLY A 296 58.24 -33.82 -34.47
C GLY A 296 57.45 -34.25 -33.24
N LYS A 297 57.93 -35.26 -32.52
CA LYS A 297 57.40 -35.66 -31.20
C LYS A 297 57.47 -34.51 -30.18
N LYS A 298 58.64 -33.90 -30.01
CA LYS A 298 58.83 -32.75 -29.10
C LYS A 298 57.96 -31.55 -29.50
N ASP A 299 57.86 -31.29 -30.79
CA ASP A 299 57.04 -30.23 -31.37
C ASP A 299 55.54 -30.42 -31.09
N LEU A 300 55.06 -31.66 -31.07
CA LEU A 300 53.68 -32.00 -30.68
C LEU A 300 53.46 -31.94 -29.16
N GLU A 301 54.45 -32.39 -28.38
CA GLU A 301 54.42 -32.37 -26.91
C GLU A 301 54.36 -30.94 -26.35
N GLU A 302 55.11 -30.00 -26.95
CA GLU A 302 55.06 -28.56 -26.65
C GLU A 302 53.64 -27.99 -26.76
N VAL A 303 52.96 -28.25 -27.88
CA VAL A 303 51.62 -27.70 -28.13
C VAL A 303 50.58 -28.39 -27.24
N LEU A 304 50.70 -29.71 -27.01
CA LEU A 304 49.85 -30.42 -26.06
C LEU A 304 49.96 -29.85 -24.63
N GLN A 305 51.19 -29.55 -24.18
CA GLN A 305 51.43 -28.94 -22.87
C GLN A 305 50.86 -27.51 -22.79
N LYS A 306 50.92 -26.73 -23.88
CA LYS A 306 50.26 -25.41 -23.99
C LYS A 306 48.73 -25.52 -23.91
N CYS A 307 48.13 -26.47 -24.63
CA CYS A 307 46.69 -26.76 -24.57
C CYS A 307 46.25 -27.15 -23.15
N LYS A 308 47.02 -28.03 -22.49
CA LYS A 308 46.79 -28.42 -21.09
C LYS A 308 46.84 -27.20 -20.15
N GLN A 309 47.87 -26.36 -20.26
CA GLN A 309 48.01 -25.17 -19.42
C GLN A 309 46.82 -24.20 -19.60
N LYS A 310 46.29 -24.03 -20.81
CA LYS A 310 45.08 -23.23 -21.06
C LYS A 310 43.83 -23.85 -20.42
N ALA A 311 43.65 -25.17 -20.49
CA ALA A 311 42.53 -25.85 -19.82
C ALA A 311 42.60 -25.75 -18.28
N GLU A 312 43.80 -25.89 -17.71
CA GLU A 312 44.05 -25.68 -16.27
C GLU A 312 43.77 -24.22 -15.85
N MET A 313 44.18 -23.25 -16.68
CA MET A 313 43.93 -21.82 -16.44
C MET A 313 42.43 -21.48 -16.48
N GLY A 314 41.67 -22.01 -17.45
CA GLY A 314 40.21 -21.85 -17.48
C GLY A 314 39.52 -22.46 -16.27
N THR A 315 40.01 -23.61 -15.79
CA THR A 315 39.54 -24.25 -14.55
C THR A 315 39.85 -23.43 -13.29
N GLN A 316 40.88 -22.58 -13.32
CA GLN A 316 41.18 -21.62 -12.25
C GLN A 316 40.35 -20.33 -12.38
N GLN A 317 40.22 -19.76 -13.59
CA GLN A 317 39.38 -18.59 -13.83
C GLN A 317 37.92 -18.84 -13.44
N TRP A 318 37.37 -20.02 -13.77
CA TRP A 318 36.01 -20.39 -13.33
C TRP A 318 35.85 -20.42 -11.81
N ARG A 319 36.85 -20.92 -11.06
CA ARG A 319 36.82 -20.91 -9.58
C ARG A 319 36.96 -19.49 -9.03
N ASN A 320 37.87 -18.69 -9.57
CA ASN A 320 38.01 -17.26 -9.20
C ASN A 320 36.70 -16.49 -9.46
N ALA A 321 36.02 -16.78 -10.57
CA ALA A 321 34.72 -16.20 -10.92
C ALA A 321 33.62 -16.65 -9.95
N GLN A 322 33.54 -17.94 -9.60
CA GLN A 322 32.60 -18.44 -8.61
C GLN A 322 32.82 -17.81 -7.22
N GLU A 323 34.07 -17.67 -6.78
CA GLU A 323 34.41 -17.01 -5.52
C GLU A 323 34.08 -15.50 -5.54
N SER A 324 34.34 -14.83 -6.67
CA SER A 324 33.99 -13.42 -6.87
C SER A 324 32.47 -13.21 -6.84
N LEU A 325 31.69 -14.07 -7.50
CA LEU A 325 30.22 -14.04 -7.48
C LEU A 325 29.67 -14.17 -6.06
N LEU A 326 30.18 -15.15 -5.30
CA LEU A 326 29.81 -15.36 -3.90
C LEU A 326 30.23 -14.17 -2.99
N SER A 327 31.26 -13.41 -3.35
CA SER A 327 31.64 -12.18 -2.65
C SER A 327 30.71 -11.00 -2.98
N LEU A 328 30.31 -10.88 -4.25
CA LEU A 328 29.35 -9.87 -4.73
C LEU A 328 27.97 -10.09 -4.11
N GLU A 329 27.48 -11.33 -4.10
CA GLU A 329 26.22 -11.72 -3.46
C GLU A 329 26.21 -11.35 -1.97
N LYS A 330 27.26 -11.73 -1.21
CA LYS A 330 27.39 -11.39 0.22
C LYS A 330 27.43 -9.89 0.47
N SER A 331 28.13 -9.13 -0.37
CA SER A 331 28.18 -7.67 -0.28
C SER A 331 26.81 -7.02 -0.53
N ASN A 332 26.08 -7.52 -1.54
CA ASN A 332 24.71 -7.07 -1.81
C ASN A 332 23.74 -7.42 -0.66
N VAL A 333 23.79 -8.65 -0.13
CA VAL A 333 22.95 -9.06 1.00
C VAL A 333 23.22 -8.19 2.24
N ALA A 334 24.48 -7.86 2.53
CA ALA A 334 24.83 -6.95 3.62
C ALA A 334 24.33 -5.50 3.38
N SER A 335 24.44 -4.98 2.16
CA SER A 335 23.93 -3.64 1.82
C SER A 335 22.41 -3.56 1.92
N VAL A 336 21.70 -4.59 1.45
CA VAL A 336 20.23 -4.71 1.56
C VAL A 336 19.79 -4.85 3.02
N ASP A 337 20.46 -5.67 3.84
CA ASP A 337 20.17 -5.82 5.26
C ASP A 337 20.33 -4.50 6.02
N GLU A 338 21.40 -3.75 5.75
CA GLU A 338 21.63 -2.42 6.35
C GLU A 338 20.49 -1.44 6.06
N ILE A 339 20.00 -1.40 4.80
CA ILE A 339 18.89 -0.53 4.40
C ILE A 339 17.57 -0.99 5.04
N VAL A 340 17.28 -2.29 5.06
CA VAL A 340 16.07 -2.84 5.71
C VAL A 340 16.10 -2.57 7.22
N ARG A 341 17.25 -2.78 7.87
CA ARG A 341 17.45 -2.60 9.31
C ARG A 341 17.31 -1.13 9.70
N GLY A 342 17.98 -0.21 9.00
CA GLY A 342 17.85 1.23 9.25
C GLY A 342 16.41 1.73 9.04
N GLY A 343 15.74 1.28 7.98
CA GLY A 343 14.33 1.59 7.75
C GLY A 343 13.40 1.02 8.83
N MET A 344 13.71 -0.16 9.37
CA MET A 344 12.97 -0.78 10.48
C MET A 344 13.20 -0.05 11.80
N GLU A 345 14.42 0.32 12.13
CA GLU A 345 14.77 1.12 13.33
C GLU A 345 14.05 2.48 13.31
N ALA A 346 14.03 3.16 12.15
CA ALA A 346 13.26 4.39 11.96
C ALA A 346 11.75 4.17 12.13
N ASN A 347 11.19 3.09 11.56
CA ASN A 347 9.77 2.73 11.76
C ASN A 347 9.43 2.40 13.23
N GLN A 348 10.35 1.77 13.98
CA GLN A 348 10.17 1.53 15.43
C GLN A 348 10.19 2.84 16.22
N ASN A 349 11.08 3.78 15.90
CA ASN A 349 11.12 5.11 16.51
C ASN A 349 9.83 5.90 16.24
N LEU A 350 9.37 5.93 14.98
CA LEU A 350 8.11 6.57 14.60
C LEU A 350 6.91 5.93 15.31
N ARG A 351 6.88 4.60 15.46
CA ARG A 351 5.84 3.90 16.22
C ARG A 351 5.85 4.26 17.70
N ALA A 352 7.02 4.42 18.32
CA ALA A 352 7.13 4.85 19.71
C ALA A 352 6.63 6.31 19.89
N ARG A 353 7.02 7.21 18.98
CA ARG A 353 6.52 8.59 18.93
C ARG A 353 5.00 8.65 18.72
N PHE A 354 4.45 7.80 17.85
CA PHE A 354 3.01 7.69 17.62
C PHE A 354 2.26 7.23 18.87
N SER A 355 2.70 6.15 19.53
CA SER A 355 2.09 5.69 20.79
C SER A 355 2.13 6.78 21.87
N SER A 356 3.24 7.50 22.01
CA SER A 356 3.37 8.60 22.96
C SER A 356 2.44 9.78 22.63
N ALA A 357 2.31 10.15 21.35
CA ALA A 357 1.40 11.20 20.91
C ALA A 357 -0.09 10.82 21.11
N VAL A 358 -0.45 9.55 20.87
CA VAL A 358 -1.80 9.03 21.17
C VAL A 358 -2.09 9.09 22.68
N MET A 359 -1.15 8.67 23.53
CA MET A 359 -1.32 8.71 24.99
C MET A 359 -1.49 10.15 25.48
N SER A 360 -0.60 11.07 25.11
CA SER A 360 -0.70 12.49 25.52
C SER A 360 -2.04 13.09 25.09
N ALA A 361 -2.44 12.91 23.83
CA ALA A 361 -3.70 13.46 23.32
C ALA A 361 -4.94 12.84 23.98
N LEU A 362 -4.85 11.61 24.48
CA LEU A 362 -5.94 10.94 25.21
C LEU A 362 -6.01 11.41 26.67
N GLU A 363 -4.87 11.58 27.34
CA GLU A 363 -4.76 12.12 28.71
C GLU A 363 -5.24 13.58 28.75
N ASP A 364 -4.77 14.42 27.82
CA ASP A 364 -5.24 15.79 27.62
C ASP A 364 -6.77 15.84 27.43
N ALA A 365 -7.31 14.96 26.57
CA ALA A 365 -8.73 14.91 26.26
C ALA A 365 -9.60 14.40 27.43
N ASP A 366 -9.11 13.45 28.23
CA ASP A 366 -9.77 12.99 29.46
C ASP A 366 -9.81 14.10 30.51
N VAL A 367 -8.70 14.80 30.73
CA VAL A 367 -8.64 15.98 31.63
C VAL A 367 -9.58 17.09 31.15
N ALA A 368 -9.59 17.39 29.85
CA ALA A 368 -10.51 18.40 29.29
C ALA A 368 -11.99 17.96 29.37
N SER A 369 -12.29 16.67 29.19
CA SER A 369 -13.65 16.11 29.31
C SER A 369 -14.15 16.14 30.74
N LYS A 370 -13.33 15.76 31.73
CA LYS A 370 -13.64 15.89 33.16
C LYS A 370 -13.90 17.34 33.57
N ASN A 371 -13.11 18.27 33.05
CA ASN A 371 -13.32 19.71 33.24
C ASN A 371 -14.58 20.23 32.53
N PHE A 372 -14.99 19.64 31.40
CA PHE A 372 -16.25 20.02 30.75
C PHE A 372 -17.47 19.51 31.53
N LEU A 373 -17.41 18.27 32.02
CA LEU A 373 -18.45 17.68 32.88
C LEU A 373 -18.65 18.49 34.17
N SER A 374 -17.58 18.85 34.89
CA SER A 374 -17.72 19.60 36.15
C SER A 374 -18.32 21.01 35.97
N SER A 375 -18.16 21.65 34.81
CA SER A 375 -18.90 22.89 34.47
C SER A 375 -20.36 22.63 34.10
N ILE A 376 -20.71 21.47 33.55
CA ILE A 376 -22.12 21.07 33.34
C ILE A 376 -22.78 20.82 34.70
N ASP A 377 -22.12 20.06 35.58
CA ASP A 377 -22.61 19.77 36.93
C ASP A 377 -22.81 21.06 37.74
N HIS A 378 -21.87 22.01 37.66
CA HIS A 378 -22.04 23.34 38.26
C HIS A 378 -23.21 24.12 37.64
N SER A 379 -23.39 24.07 36.32
CA SER A 379 -24.51 24.73 35.64
C SER A 379 -25.87 24.12 36.02
N LEU A 380 -25.93 22.81 36.27
CA LEU A 380 -27.11 22.11 36.80
C LEU A 380 -27.37 22.45 38.28
N GLN A 381 -26.31 22.60 39.09
CA GLN A 381 -26.44 23.07 40.46
C GLN A 381 -27.07 24.47 40.51
N LEU A 382 -26.64 25.40 39.65
CA LEU A 382 -27.27 26.73 39.53
C LEU A 382 -28.77 26.66 39.18
N ASP A 383 -29.18 25.71 38.35
CA ASP A 383 -30.61 25.52 38.02
C ASP A 383 -31.40 24.96 39.22
N HIS A 384 -30.79 24.06 40.01
CA HIS A 384 -31.39 23.53 41.23
C HIS A 384 -31.48 24.58 42.35
N ASP A 385 -30.42 25.37 42.54
CA ASP A 385 -30.36 26.44 43.53
C ASP A 385 -31.41 27.53 43.21
N ALA A 386 -31.53 27.93 41.93
CA ALA A 386 -32.55 28.87 41.50
C ALA A 386 -33.99 28.34 41.70
N CYS A 387 -34.24 27.06 41.40
CA CYS A 387 -35.53 26.43 41.72
C CYS A 387 -35.82 26.45 43.23
N GLY A 388 -34.82 26.12 44.06
CA GLY A 388 -34.94 26.13 45.53
C GLY A 388 -35.21 27.52 46.11
N ASN A 389 -34.53 28.55 45.60
CA ASN A 389 -34.76 29.94 45.98
C ASN A 389 -36.18 30.38 45.60
N LEU A 390 -36.62 30.11 44.37
CA LEU A 390 -37.98 30.43 43.90
C LEU A 390 -39.05 29.74 44.75
N ASP A 391 -38.92 28.44 45.03
CA ASP A 391 -39.83 27.72 45.93
C ASP A 391 -39.85 28.35 47.34
N SER A 392 -38.68 28.80 47.83
CA SER A 392 -38.58 29.45 49.15
C SER A 392 -39.30 30.80 49.25
N MET A 393 -39.52 31.50 48.12
CA MET A 393 -40.28 32.75 48.05
C MET A 393 -41.76 32.52 47.71
N ILE A 394 -42.03 31.61 46.77
CA ILE A 394 -43.38 31.31 46.26
C ILE A 394 -44.24 30.62 47.33
N VAL A 395 -43.67 29.72 48.12
CA VAL A 395 -44.42 28.97 49.16
C VAL A 395 -44.94 29.90 50.27
N PRO A 396 -44.13 30.80 50.88
CA PRO A 396 -44.63 31.84 51.79
C PRO A 396 -45.67 32.76 51.16
N CYS A 397 -45.42 33.30 49.96
CA CYS A 397 -46.36 34.17 49.24
C CYS A 397 -47.74 33.50 49.05
N CYS A 398 -47.75 32.21 48.68
CA CYS A 398 -48.97 31.40 48.56
C CYS A 398 -49.64 31.03 49.90
N GLY A 399 -48.91 31.13 51.02
CA GLY A 399 -49.45 31.06 52.38
C GLY A 399 -50.10 32.37 52.80
N GLU A 400 -49.38 33.48 52.63
CA GLU A 400 -49.84 34.83 52.99
C GLU A 400 -51.05 35.27 52.16
N LEU A 401 -51.07 35.02 50.85
CA LEU A 401 -52.23 35.27 50.00
C LEU A 401 -53.47 34.47 50.44
N ARG A 402 -53.27 33.28 51.02
CA ARG A 402 -54.35 32.44 51.58
C ARG A 402 -54.86 32.99 52.91
N GLU A 403 -53.97 33.51 53.75
CA GLU A 403 -54.32 34.21 54.99
C GLU A 403 -55.02 35.56 54.72
N LEU A 404 -54.53 36.36 53.76
CA LEU A 404 -55.22 37.56 53.29
C LEU A 404 -56.63 37.20 52.81
N LYS A 405 -56.78 36.15 52.00
CA LYS A 405 -58.08 35.71 51.47
C LYS A 405 -59.05 35.29 52.58
N SER A 406 -58.59 34.54 53.59
CA SER A 406 -59.44 34.10 54.70
C SER A 406 -59.76 35.24 55.67
N GLY A 407 -58.78 36.09 56.00
CA GLY A 407 -58.95 37.26 56.87
C GLY A 407 -59.85 38.33 56.25
N HIS A 408 -59.68 38.63 54.96
CA HIS A 408 -60.58 39.50 54.20
C HIS A 408 -62.00 38.95 54.18
N TYR A 409 -62.18 37.66 53.84
CA TYR A 409 -63.49 37.03 53.85
C TYR A 409 -64.16 37.10 55.23
N HIS A 410 -63.42 36.79 56.30
CA HIS A 410 -63.91 36.87 57.67
C HIS A 410 -64.34 38.30 58.04
N LYS A 411 -63.56 39.33 57.70
CA LYS A 411 -63.92 40.73 57.95
C LYS A 411 -65.12 41.20 57.13
N ILE A 412 -65.28 40.75 55.88
CA ILE A 412 -66.49 41.02 55.09
C ILE A 412 -67.73 40.39 55.74
N VAL A 413 -67.63 39.15 56.25
CA VAL A 413 -68.73 38.52 57.02
C VAL A 413 -69.03 39.29 58.31
N GLU A 414 -68.02 39.69 59.08
CA GLU A 414 -68.16 40.44 60.34
C GLU A 414 -68.80 41.83 60.12
N ILE A 415 -68.43 42.53 59.04
CA ILE A 415 -69.07 43.78 58.61
C ILE A 415 -70.53 43.54 58.21
N THR A 416 -70.81 42.46 57.46
CA THR A 416 -72.16 42.11 56.99
C THR A 416 -73.08 41.74 58.16
N GLU A 417 -72.58 40.99 59.13
CA GLU A 417 -73.31 40.62 60.34
C GLU A 417 -73.58 41.84 61.23
N ASN A 418 -72.59 42.73 61.43
CA ASN A 418 -72.79 43.99 62.15
C ASN A 418 -73.80 44.91 61.44
N ALA A 419 -73.78 44.99 60.11
CA ALA A 419 -74.75 45.75 59.32
C ALA A 419 -76.16 45.17 59.46
N GLY A 420 -76.32 43.84 59.35
CA GLY A 420 -77.61 43.18 59.59
C GLY A 420 -78.12 43.40 61.01
N LYS A 421 -77.26 43.23 62.02
CA LYS A 421 -77.58 43.47 63.42
C LYS A 421 -78.04 44.91 63.68
N CYS A 422 -77.27 45.90 63.21
CA CYS A 422 -77.64 47.30 63.39
C CYS A 422 -78.91 47.68 62.63
N LEU A 423 -79.01 47.33 61.34
CA LEU A 423 -80.00 47.91 60.41
C LEU A 423 -81.30 47.10 60.29
N LEU A 424 -81.28 45.80 60.61
CA LEU A 424 -82.45 44.93 60.55
C LEU A 424 -82.98 44.55 61.94
N ASN A 425 -82.11 44.33 62.92
CA ASN A 425 -82.50 43.79 64.23
C ASN A 425 -82.63 44.86 65.33
N GLU A 426 -81.66 45.78 65.44
CA GLU A 426 -81.61 46.76 66.54
C GLU A 426 -82.25 48.12 66.19
N TYR A 427 -82.41 48.46 64.90
CA TYR A 427 -83.02 49.72 64.46
C TYR A 427 -84.54 49.73 64.68
N MET A 428 -85.03 50.57 65.60
CA MET A 428 -86.45 50.61 65.95
C MET A 428 -87.23 51.63 65.10
N VAL A 429 -88.06 51.14 64.19
CA VAL A 429 -89.08 51.96 63.51
C VAL A 429 -90.23 52.30 64.48
N ASP A 430 -90.71 53.54 64.51
CA ASP A 430 -91.82 53.96 65.39
C ASP A 430 -93.13 53.26 64.98
N GLN A 431 -93.53 52.24 65.75
CA GLN A 431 -94.74 51.48 65.48
C GLN A 431 -96.01 52.28 65.82
N PRO A 432 -97.02 52.32 64.92
CA PRO A 432 -98.19 53.19 65.04
C PRO A 432 -99.13 52.77 66.19
N SER A 433 -98.90 53.38 67.36
CA SER A 433 -99.68 53.16 68.59
C SER A 433 -101.05 53.84 68.55
N CYS A 434 -102.00 53.19 67.86
CA CYS A 434 -103.47 53.35 67.86
C CYS A 434 -104.10 54.75 67.70
N SER A 435 -105.24 54.76 66.98
CA SER A 435 -106.25 55.83 67.00
C SER A 435 -105.77 57.25 66.64
N THR A 436 -104.92 57.38 65.63
CA THR A 436 -104.80 58.65 64.89
C THR A 436 -106.17 58.98 64.26
N PRO A 437 -106.76 60.17 64.49
CA PRO A 437 -108.11 60.46 64.01
C PRO A 437 -108.23 60.38 62.48
N ARG A 438 -109.16 59.56 61.98
CA ARG A 438 -109.52 59.61 60.56
C ARG A 438 -110.15 60.97 60.24
N LYS A 439 -109.66 61.60 59.16
CA LYS A 439 -110.19 62.85 58.61
C LYS A 439 -111.69 62.68 58.34
N ARG A 440 -112.53 63.58 58.89
CA ARG A 440 -113.98 63.58 58.60
C ARG A 440 -114.21 63.71 57.09
N SER A 441 -115.18 62.97 56.56
CA SER A 441 -115.68 63.15 55.21
C SER A 441 -116.44 64.48 55.11
N PHE A 442 -115.76 65.51 54.62
CA PHE A 442 -116.41 66.75 54.21
C PHE A 442 -116.93 66.58 52.78
N ASN A 443 -118.22 66.85 52.56
CA ASN A 443 -118.77 66.97 51.22
C ASN A 443 -118.27 68.29 50.61
N LEU A 444 -117.19 68.20 49.83
CA LEU A 444 -116.67 69.32 49.05
C LEU A 444 -117.55 69.52 47.80
N PRO A 445 -118.03 70.75 47.52
CA PRO A 445 -118.71 71.05 46.26
C PRO A 445 -117.80 70.78 45.05
N SER A 446 -118.39 70.37 43.92
CA SER A 446 -117.66 70.19 42.64
C SER A 446 -117.26 71.54 42.04
N VAL A 447 -116.51 71.58 40.93
CA VAL A 447 -116.24 72.85 40.19
C VAL A 447 -117.46 73.32 39.36
N ALA A 448 -118.42 72.43 39.08
CA ALA A 448 -119.78 72.81 38.64
C ALA A 448 -120.71 73.13 39.85
N SER A 449 -120.17 73.11 41.05
CA SER A 449 -120.64 73.84 42.24
C SER A 449 -119.61 74.90 42.69
N ILE A 450 -118.56 75.06 41.86
CA ILE A 450 -117.62 76.15 41.65
C ILE A 450 -118.41 77.29 40.97
N GLU A 451 -118.30 77.47 39.63
CA GLU A 451 -118.50 78.63 38.68
C GLU A 451 -119.58 79.78 38.68
N GLU A 452 -120.85 79.65 39.08
CA GLU A 452 -121.97 80.68 38.99
C GLU A 452 -121.74 82.20 39.44
N LEU A 453 -121.72 82.53 40.78
CA LEU A 453 -121.59 83.76 41.66
C LEU A 453 -120.83 84.94 41.07
N ARG A 454 -120.01 84.73 40.05
CA ARG A 454 -119.35 85.83 39.36
C ARG A 454 -120.42 86.66 38.66
N THR A 455 -120.65 87.86 39.19
CA THR A 455 -121.51 88.87 38.57
C THR A 455 -121.17 89.03 37.10
N PRO A 456 -122.17 88.93 36.18
CA PRO A 456 -121.97 89.11 34.75
C PRO A 456 -121.40 90.47 34.35
N ALA A 457 -120.93 90.57 33.12
CA ALA A 457 -120.36 91.79 32.54
C ALA A 457 -121.41 92.90 32.36
N PHE A 458 -120.94 94.14 32.29
CA PHE A 458 -121.77 95.35 32.27
C PHE A 458 -122.69 95.43 31.02
N GLU A 459 -122.28 94.84 29.91
CA GLU A 459 -123.05 94.75 28.67
C GLU A 459 -124.35 93.93 28.84
N GLU A 460 -124.39 92.91 29.69
CA GLU A 460 -125.59 92.11 29.95
C GLU A 460 -126.57 92.80 30.93
N LEU A 461 -126.04 93.68 31.80
CA LEU A 461 -126.84 94.55 32.67
C LEU A 461 -127.66 95.59 31.90
N LEU A 462 -127.25 95.98 30.69
CA LEU A 462 -128.04 96.86 29.82
C LEU A 462 -129.10 96.11 29.00
N LYS A 463 -128.84 94.85 28.64
CA LYS A 463 -129.75 94.03 27.81
C LYS A 463 -131.01 93.59 28.56
N SER A 464 -130.91 93.45 29.89
CA SER A 464 -132.04 93.08 30.78
C SER A 464 -133.04 94.20 31.08
N PHE A 465 -132.83 95.42 30.54
CA PHE A 465 -133.74 96.56 30.75
C PHE A 465 -134.69 96.87 29.56
N TRP A 466 -134.53 96.18 28.42
CA TRP A 466 -135.21 96.56 27.16
C TRP A 466 -136.12 95.50 26.51
N ASP A 467 -136.07 94.23 26.93
CA ASP A 467 -137.00 93.16 26.52
C ASP A 467 -137.92 92.76 27.70
N ALA A 468 -138.73 93.66 28.27
CA ALA A 468 -140.00 94.19 27.74
C ALA A 468 -141.15 93.16 27.57
N LYS A 469 -142.00 93.11 28.62
CA LYS A 469 -143.46 92.90 28.60
C LYS A 469 -144.06 91.62 27.96
N SER A 470 -144.81 90.92 28.83
CA SER A 470 -145.89 89.95 28.53
C SER A 470 -145.44 88.55 28.07
N SER A 471 -146.05 87.44 28.51
CA SER A 471 -147.21 87.27 29.41
C SER A 471 -147.20 85.94 30.20
N LYS A 472 -147.61 85.98 31.49
CA LYS A 472 -148.27 84.93 32.32
C LYS A 472 -147.70 83.49 32.34
N GLN A 473 -147.63 82.72 33.44
CA GLN A 473 -147.92 82.83 34.89
C GLN A 473 -147.42 81.49 35.51
N ALA A 474 -147.03 81.31 36.79
CA ALA A 474 -146.61 82.19 37.89
C ALA A 474 -146.03 81.33 39.05
N ASN A 475 -145.26 81.95 39.96
CA ASN A 475 -144.73 81.43 41.26
C ASN A 475 -143.73 80.24 41.20
N GLY A 476 -142.56 80.29 41.84
CA GLY A 476 -141.87 81.41 42.51
C GLY A 476 -140.62 80.97 43.29
N ASP A 477 -139.61 81.87 43.36
CA ASP A 477 -138.48 81.96 44.31
C ASP A 477 -137.49 80.78 44.54
N VAL A 478 -136.17 80.99 44.73
CA VAL A 478 -135.27 82.09 44.31
C VAL A 478 -133.78 81.63 44.44
N LYS A 479 -132.91 82.05 43.50
CA LYS A 479 -131.42 82.29 43.55
C LYS A 479 -130.45 81.35 44.34
N TYR A 480 -129.17 81.15 43.98
CA TYR A 480 -128.34 81.23 42.74
C TYR A 480 -126.84 80.98 43.13
N ILE A 481 -126.02 80.27 42.31
CA ILE A 481 -124.76 80.79 41.66
C ILE A 481 -123.67 81.39 42.65
N LEU A 482 -122.42 80.91 43.08
CA LEU A 482 -121.35 79.83 42.84
C LEU A 482 -119.88 80.31 42.25
N GLY A 483 -118.57 80.16 42.68
CA GLY A 483 -117.39 80.39 41.67
C GLY A 483 -115.86 80.51 42.04
N ALA A 484 -114.76 80.25 41.23
CA ALA A 484 -114.47 79.67 39.87
C ALA A 484 -112.90 79.43 39.51
N HIS A 485 -112.48 78.37 38.73
CA HIS A 485 -111.15 77.98 38.04
C HIS A 485 -109.73 77.99 38.74
N GLU A 486 -108.62 77.24 38.41
CA GLU A 486 -108.15 76.14 37.46
C GLU A 486 -106.98 75.28 38.15
N GLY A 487 -105.98 74.50 37.60
CA GLY A 487 -105.45 74.17 36.24
C GLY A 487 -104.17 73.25 36.06
N ALA A 488 -103.87 72.85 34.80
CA ALA A 488 -102.70 72.25 34.04
C ALA A 488 -101.48 71.34 34.55
N HIS A 489 -101.42 70.07 34.06
CA HIS A 489 -100.30 69.19 33.53
C HIS A 489 -98.92 68.94 34.27
N SER A 490 -98.11 67.87 34.04
CA SER A 490 -98.01 66.79 33.00
C SER A 490 -97.37 65.43 33.48
N LEU A 491 -97.17 64.48 32.55
CA LEU A 491 -96.66 63.07 32.65
C LEU A 491 -95.22 62.89 33.25
N ARG A 492 -94.71 61.70 33.63
CA ARG A 492 -94.81 60.33 33.02
C ARG A 492 -94.49 59.15 33.99
N ASP A 493 -94.92 57.94 33.62
CA ASP A 493 -94.80 56.63 34.32
C ASP A 493 -93.50 55.84 34.03
N SER A 494 -93.03 55.03 35.00
CA SER A 494 -92.49 53.66 34.83
C SER A 494 -92.08 52.99 36.15
N ARG A 495 -91.98 51.65 36.17
CA ARG A 495 -91.93 50.81 37.39
C ARG A 495 -90.63 50.02 37.58
N VAL A 496 -90.41 49.63 38.84
CA VAL A 496 -89.44 48.67 39.42
C VAL A 496 -90.23 47.95 40.57
N PRO A 497 -89.80 46.87 41.26
CA PRO A 497 -88.47 46.24 41.25
C PRO A 497 -88.41 44.69 41.42
N LEU A 498 -87.17 44.17 41.60
CA LEU A 498 -86.78 42.86 42.18
C LEU A 498 -87.06 41.61 41.31
N THR A 499 -86.39 40.46 41.46
CA THR A 499 -85.57 39.94 42.58
C THR A 499 -84.14 39.46 42.23
N ALA A 500 -83.39 39.20 43.32
CA ALA A 500 -82.02 38.75 43.48
C ALA A 500 -81.57 37.42 42.81
N ILE A 501 -80.26 37.35 42.58
CA ILE A 501 -79.30 36.27 42.95
C ILE A 501 -79.75 34.81 42.78
N ASN A 502 -79.18 34.12 41.79
CA ASN A 502 -78.10 33.14 41.99
C ASN A 502 -77.35 32.88 40.66
#